data_AF-A0A940FQ56-F1
#
_entry.id   AF-A0A940FQ56-F1
#
_cell.length_a   1.000
_cell.length_b   1.000
_cell.length_c   1.000
_cell.angle_alpha   90.00
_cell.angle_beta   90.00
_cell.angle_gamma   90.00
#
_symmetry.space_group_name_H-M   'P 1'
#
loop_
_entity.id
_entity.type
_entity.pdbx_description
1 polymer ?
#
loop_
_entity_poly.entity_id
_entity_poly.type
_entity_poly.pdbx_seq_one_letter_code
_entity_poly.pdbx_strand_id
1 'polypeptide(L)'
;NGAILITTKKGKPGKMRVNINLQQGWSKVSRRMKLLDRREYLDMRYEAINNSGMIPTDNRVAFPPYLYTPDLLIWDTTRSTDWQKELIGETAQYSNFSGGVSGGSSTTSYYVGLTYNRQTDVFPGSHALTSGGLHFNLNTASLNQRFKLGMTVSATIADNQLPGVDLTDNALRLVPVAPELFSADTLNWELDRNGRQTWLNPLVNSYRKEFTSISRALASNLTASYMFLPGLELRTQLGFSQAQSNTSSKILLTSYPPSNRPFETNSASFSNGGASTLIAEPQFSYNKQHGKLRFDGLVGGTLQQNFTQNWRMDGAGYTSDLLLNGITGAASASQSLEKSIYKYNALFSRLGFNFDNQYLLSLNGRRDGSSRFGDKRRFHNFGSVGLGWIMSEARWMQSIVPWLSFGKLRMSYGTTGND
;
A
#
# COMPACT_ATOMS: atom_id res chain seq x y z
N ASN A 1 -14.33 2.77 -12.13
CA ASN A 1 -12.91 2.44 -11.88
C ASN A 1 -12.08 2.82 -13.10
N GLY A 2 -11.53 4.04 -13.14
CA GLY A 2 -10.62 4.45 -14.22
C GLY A 2 -9.22 3.83 -14.05
N ALA A 3 -8.41 3.83 -15.11
CA ALA A 3 -7.04 3.33 -15.07
C ALA A 3 -6.02 4.47 -14.90
N ILE A 4 -5.03 4.28 -14.02
CA ILE A 4 -3.89 5.20 -13.86
C ILE A 4 -2.68 4.57 -14.56
N LEU A 5 -2.21 5.21 -15.64
CA LEU A 5 -1.03 4.77 -16.35
C LEU A 5 0.23 5.34 -15.67
N ILE A 6 1.03 4.45 -15.09
CA ILE A 6 2.33 4.80 -14.49
C ILE A 6 3.44 4.37 -15.44
N THR A 7 4.37 5.27 -15.74
CA THR A 7 5.57 4.98 -16.53
C THR A 7 6.83 5.26 -15.72
N THR A 8 7.79 4.35 -15.76
CA THR A 8 9.06 4.52 -15.06
C THR A 8 10.09 5.30 -15.89
N LYS A 9 11.17 5.75 -15.23
CA LYS A 9 12.31 6.36 -15.90
C LYS A 9 12.94 5.34 -16.86
N LYS A 10 13.23 5.79 -18.08
CA LYS A 10 13.87 4.99 -19.12
C LYS A 10 15.21 5.59 -19.50
N GLY A 11 16.11 4.75 -20.00
CA GLY A 11 17.35 5.21 -20.61
C GLY A 11 17.06 6.13 -21.80
N LYS A 12 17.90 7.15 -21.99
CA LYS A 12 17.88 8.02 -23.17
C LYS A 12 19.25 7.94 -23.86
N PRO A 13 19.30 7.93 -25.20
CA PRO A 13 20.55 8.09 -25.94
C PRO A 13 21.32 9.33 -25.48
N GLY A 14 22.64 9.22 -25.45
CA GLY A 14 23.54 10.32 -25.11
C GLY A 14 24.52 9.99 -23.99
N LYS A 15 25.25 11.03 -23.57
CA LYS A 15 26.26 10.95 -22.51
C LYS A 15 25.66 10.40 -21.21
N MET A 16 26.48 9.67 -20.47
CA MET A 16 26.12 9.17 -19.16
C MET A 16 25.70 10.34 -18.24
N ARG A 17 24.56 10.18 -17.58
CA ARG A 17 24.01 11.12 -16.59
C ARG A 17 23.81 10.38 -15.28
N VAL A 18 24.30 10.99 -14.21
CA VAL A 18 24.10 10.53 -12.84
C VAL A 18 23.15 11.52 -12.18
N ASN A 19 22.10 11.01 -11.53
CA ASN A 19 21.18 11.83 -10.75
C ASN A 19 21.12 11.26 -9.34
N ILE A 20 21.29 12.12 -8.35
CA ILE A 20 21.18 11.77 -6.93
C ILE A 20 20.19 12.75 -6.31
N ASN A 21 19.25 12.23 -5.54
CA ASN A 21 18.30 13.01 -4.76
C ASN A 21 18.33 12.47 -3.33
N LEU A 22 18.50 13.39 -2.39
CA LEU A 22 18.54 13.17 -0.96
C LEU A 22 17.47 14.05 -0.34
N GLN A 23 16.61 13.47 0.48
CA GLN A 23 15.60 14.20 1.23
C GLN A 23 15.60 13.69 2.66
N GLN A 24 15.57 14.62 3.60
CA GLN A 24 15.40 14.33 5.01
C GLN A 24 14.38 15.32 5.57
N GLY A 25 13.56 14.86 6.50
CA GLY A 25 12.60 15.72 7.17
C GLY A 25 12.01 15.10 8.40
N TRP A 26 11.13 15.86 9.04
CA TRP A 26 10.43 15.48 10.25
C TRP A 26 8.93 15.83 10.13
N SER A 27 8.11 15.10 10.87
CA SER A 27 6.67 15.31 10.96
C SER A 27 6.22 15.24 12.41
N LYS A 28 5.22 16.05 12.76
CA LYS A 28 4.61 16.09 14.10
C LYS A 28 3.10 16.25 13.97
N VAL A 29 2.36 15.77 14.96
CA VAL A 29 0.93 16.05 15.08
C VAL A 29 0.72 17.55 15.25
N SER A 30 0.10 18.19 14.26
CA SER A 30 -0.03 19.65 14.19
C SER A 30 -1.19 20.22 14.99
N ARG A 31 -2.21 19.40 15.28
CA ARG A 31 -3.40 19.77 16.05
C ARG A 31 -3.83 18.62 16.96
N ARG A 32 -4.13 18.96 18.21
CA ARG A 32 -4.66 18.05 19.23
C ARG A 32 -6.06 18.51 19.65
N MET A 33 -6.91 17.56 20.02
CA MET A 33 -8.22 17.88 20.58
C MET A 33 -8.04 18.55 21.94
N LYS A 34 -8.84 19.58 22.23
CA LYS A 34 -8.91 20.12 23.59
C LYS A 34 -9.72 19.14 24.44
N LEU A 35 -9.06 18.50 25.39
CA LEU A 35 -9.68 17.58 26.36
C LEU A 35 -9.72 18.27 27.73
N LEU A 36 -10.53 17.72 28.63
CA LEU A 36 -10.59 18.17 30.02
C LEU A 36 -9.21 18.03 30.67
N ASP A 37 -8.79 19.05 31.40
CA ASP A 37 -7.63 18.94 32.27
C ASP A 37 -7.96 18.10 33.52
N ARG A 38 -6.95 17.82 34.37
CA ARG A 38 -7.12 17.03 35.59
C ARG A 38 -8.24 17.57 36.50
N ARG A 39 -8.29 18.89 36.73
CA ARG A 39 -9.28 19.49 37.63
C ARG A 39 -10.66 19.39 37.03
N GLU A 40 -10.80 19.80 35.77
CA GLU A 40 -12.08 19.72 35.06
C GLU A 40 -12.62 18.28 35.01
N TYR A 41 -11.74 17.30 34.78
CA TYR A 41 -12.11 15.89 34.82
C TYR A 41 -12.58 15.45 36.21
N LEU A 42 -11.82 15.74 37.27
CA LEU A 42 -12.17 15.34 38.63
C LEU A 42 -13.45 16.03 39.11
N ASP A 43 -13.60 17.33 38.85
CA ASP A 43 -14.81 18.09 39.18
C ASP A 43 -16.04 17.48 38.49
N MET A 44 -15.94 17.19 37.19
CA MET A 44 -17.00 16.48 36.44
C MET A 44 -17.31 15.10 37.05
N ARG A 45 -16.29 14.34 37.47
CA ARG A 45 -16.48 13.01 38.06
C ARG A 45 -17.15 13.07 39.44
N TYR A 46 -16.72 13.99 40.31
CA TYR A 46 -17.35 14.20 41.62
C TYR A 46 -18.78 14.71 41.48
N GLU A 47 -19.03 15.64 40.55
CA GLU A 47 -20.38 16.13 40.24
C GLU A 47 -21.29 14.99 39.74
N ALA A 48 -20.81 14.13 38.84
CA ALA A 48 -21.57 13.01 38.32
C ALA A 48 -21.95 12.00 39.41
N ILE A 49 -21.06 11.74 40.38
CA ILE A 49 -21.35 10.83 41.51
C ILE A 49 -22.34 11.47 42.50
N ASN A 50 -22.18 12.76 42.78
CA ASN A 50 -23.11 13.49 43.64
C ASN A 50 -24.53 13.53 43.02
N ASN A 51 -24.62 13.80 41.73
CA ASN A 51 -25.89 13.85 40.99
C ASN A 51 -26.57 12.47 40.87
N SER A 52 -25.80 11.38 40.90
CA SER A 52 -26.36 10.02 40.85
C SER A 52 -26.79 9.49 42.23
N GLY A 53 -26.45 10.18 43.32
CA GLY A 53 -26.69 9.71 44.69
C GLY A 53 -25.88 8.47 45.07
N MET A 54 -24.79 8.18 44.35
CA MET A 54 -23.97 6.99 44.54
C MET A 54 -22.79 7.26 45.47
N ILE A 55 -22.28 6.20 46.12
CA ILE A 55 -21.04 6.26 46.93
C ILE A 55 -19.89 5.68 46.09
N PRO A 56 -18.76 6.40 45.91
CA PRO A 56 -17.57 5.87 45.25
C PRO A 56 -17.11 4.56 45.91
N THR A 57 -16.66 3.58 45.13
CA THR A 57 -16.12 2.33 45.68
C THR A 57 -14.93 1.78 44.90
N ASP A 58 -13.97 1.22 45.63
CA ASP A 58 -12.82 0.48 45.11
C ASP A 58 -13.17 -1.00 44.86
N ASN A 59 -14.40 -1.42 45.15
CA ASN A 59 -14.84 -2.79 44.99
C ASN A 59 -15.25 -3.07 43.53
N ARG A 60 -14.39 -3.81 42.82
CA ARG A 60 -14.65 -4.28 41.44
C ARG A 60 -15.87 -5.18 41.25
N VAL A 61 -16.39 -5.75 42.33
CA VAL A 61 -17.59 -6.62 42.32
C VAL A 61 -18.85 -5.81 42.68
N ALA A 62 -18.75 -4.49 42.85
CA ALA A 62 -19.90 -3.64 43.07
C ALA A 62 -20.87 -3.72 41.88
N PHE A 63 -22.17 -3.86 42.18
CA PHE A 63 -23.22 -3.88 41.18
C PHE A 63 -24.10 -2.64 41.34
N PRO A 64 -24.34 -1.86 40.27
CA PRO A 64 -23.85 -2.08 38.90
C PRO A 64 -22.34 -1.78 38.75
N PRO A 65 -21.64 -2.41 37.79
CA PRO A 65 -20.18 -2.30 37.59
C PRO A 65 -19.67 -0.88 37.34
N TYR A 66 -20.55 0.06 36.99
CA TYR A 66 -20.22 1.49 36.83
C TYR A 66 -19.92 2.22 38.16
N LEU A 67 -20.15 1.57 39.31
CA LEU A 67 -19.79 2.07 40.63
C LEU A 67 -18.29 1.98 40.95
N TYR A 68 -17.55 1.18 40.18
CA TYR A 68 -16.11 1.07 40.34
C TYR A 68 -15.42 2.37 39.91
N THR A 69 -14.83 3.09 40.87
CA THR A 69 -14.23 4.43 40.68
C THR A 69 -12.74 4.43 41.01
N PRO A 70 -11.92 3.68 40.27
CA PRO A 70 -10.47 3.62 40.53
C PRO A 70 -9.81 4.97 40.32
N ASP A 71 -10.35 5.79 39.42
CA ASP A 71 -9.89 7.14 39.11
C ASP A 71 -9.99 8.13 40.28
N LEU A 72 -10.84 7.83 41.27
CA LEU A 72 -11.04 8.67 42.45
C LEU A 72 -10.45 8.07 43.73
N LEU A 73 -10.38 6.73 43.82
CA LEU A 73 -10.06 6.03 45.07
C LEU A 73 -8.75 5.25 45.05
N ILE A 74 -8.22 4.93 43.87
CA ILE A 74 -7.03 4.07 43.73
C ILE A 74 -5.91 4.84 43.03
N TRP A 75 -6.20 5.48 41.91
CA TRP A 75 -5.21 6.21 41.12
C TRP A 75 -4.82 7.52 41.79
N ASP A 76 -3.59 7.98 41.54
CA ASP A 76 -3.10 9.26 42.03
C ASP A 76 -3.86 10.43 41.39
N THR A 77 -4.80 11.01 42.14
CA THR A 77 -5.62 12.15 41.73
C THR A 77 -4.82 13.45 41.56
N THR A 78 -3.56 13.49 42.01
CA THR A 78 -2.69 14.66 41.78
C THR A 78 -2.04 14.64 40.41
N ARG A 79 -2.08 13.50 39.71
CA ARG A 79 -1.49 13.31 38.38
C ARG A 79 -2.26 14.05 37.29
N SER A 80 -1.54 14.58 36.30
CA SER A 80 -2.12 15.19 35.10
C SER A 80 -1.30 14.84 33.87
N THR A 81 -1.75 13.85 33.10
CA THR A 81 -1.08 13.41 31.87
C THR A 81 -1.84 13.89 30.62
N ASP A 82 -1.13 14.54 29.70
CA ASP A 82 -1.63 14.80 28.34
C ASP A 82 -1.36 13.55 27.46
N TRP A 83 -2.35 12.66 27.39
CA TRP A 83 -2.21 11.40 26.64
C TRP A 83 -2.03 11.59 25.14
N GLN A 84 -2.48 12.71 24.56
CA GLN A 84 -2.19 13.02 23.15
C GLN A 84 -0.73 13.42 22.96
N LYS A 85 -0.08 14.00 23.96
CA LYS A 85 1.37 14.21 23.94
C LYS A 85 2.12 12.90 24.15
N GLU A 86 1.70 12.08 25.11
CA GLU A 86 2.45 10.88 25.48
C GLU A 86 2.32 9.75 24.45
N LEU A 87 1.17 9.56 23.81
CA LEU A 87 0.93 8.39 22.94
C LEU A 87 1.03 8.69 21.44
N ILE A 88 0.90 9.95 21.04
CA ILE A 88 0.93 10.35 19.62
C ILE A 88 1.74 11.64 19.39
N GLY A 89 2.56 12.05 20.36
CA GLY A 89 3.27 13.33 20.34
C GLY A 89 4.72 13.26 19.90
N GLU A 90 5.25 12.07 19.58
CA GLU A 90 6.62 11.91 19.11
C GLU A 90 6.84 12.58 17.76
N THR A 91 8.11 12.85 17.45
CA THR A 91 8.50 13.45 16.17
C THR A 91 8.91 12.36 15.19
N ALA A 92 8.07 12.10 14.20
CA ALA A 92 8.41 11.22 13.10
C ALA A 92 9.54 11.82 12.25
N GLN A 93 10.43 10.98 11.75
CA GLN A 93 11.51 11.36 10.85
C GLN A 93 11.43 10.53 9.58
N TYR A 94 11.78 11.13 8.45
CA TYR A 94 11.93 10.39 7.20
C TYR A 94 13.24 10.76 6.49
N SER A 95 13.79 9.77 5.80
CA SER A 95 14.98 9.88 4.98
C SER A 95 14.75 9.12 3.68
N ASN A 96 14.82 9.81 2.55
CA ASN A 96 14.68 9.23 1.23
C ASN A 96 15.94 9.49 0.41
N PHE A 97 16.46 8.43 -0.18
CA PHE A 97 17.54 8.45 -1.15
C PHE A 97 17.04 7.85 -2.45
N SER A 98 17.29 8.54 -3.56
CA SER A 98 17.19 7.93 -4.88
C SER A 98 18.39 8.32 -5.72
N GLY A 99 19.10 7.33 -6.22
CA GLY A 99 20.22 7.50 -7.13
C GLY A 99 19.93 6.79 -8.45
N GLY A 100 20.49 7.27 -9.54
CA GLY A 100 20.45 6.51 -10.78
C GLY A 100 21.40 7.01 -11.85
N VAL A 101 21.83 6.07 -12.68
CA VAL A 101 22.71 6.28 -13.82
C VAL A 101 21.95 5.94 -15.09
N SER A 102 22.06 6.79 -16.09
CA SER A 102 21.42 6.58 -17.39
C SER A 102 22.36 6.99 -18.51
N GLY A 103 22.25 6.36 -19.68
CA GLY A 103 23.01 6.74 -20.86
C GLY A 103 22.75 5.80 -22.02
N GLY A 104 23.49 5.98 -23.09
CA GLY A 104 23.40 5.08 -24.23
C GLY A 104 23.89 5.66 -25.55
N SER A 105 23.89 4.82 -26.57
CA SER A 105 24.06 5.18 -27.97
C SER A 105 22.70 5.38 -28.66
N SER A 106 22.72 5.59 -29.98
CA SER A 106 21.52 5.61 -30.83
C SER A 106 20.81 4.26 -30.91
N THR A 107 21.49 3.15 -30.62
CA THR A 107 20.93 1.81 -30.68
C THR A 107 20.58 1.24 -29.32
N THR A 108 21.34 1.57 -28.27
CA THR A 108 21.11 1.00 -26.93
C THR A 108 21.10 2.10 -25.89
N SER A 109 20.07 2.13 -25.06
CA SER A 109 19.94 3.03 -23.92
C SER A 109 19.61 2.24 -22.66
N TYR A 110 20.15 2.69 -21.53
CA TYR A 110 19.99 2.03 -20.24
C TYR A 110 19.68 3.02 -19.13
N TYR A 111 19.07 2.52 -18.07
CA TYR A 111 18.90 3.18 -16.79
C TYR A 111 19.05 2.15 -15.67
N VAL A 112 19.84 2.49 -14.65
CA VAL A 112 19.95 1.74 -13.39
C VAL A 112 19.65 2.71 -12.26
N GLY A 113 18.69 2.38 -11.42
CA GLY A 113 18.25 3.19 -10.30
C GLY A 113 18.26 2.41 -9.00
N LEU A 114 18.58 3.12 -7.93
CA LEU A 114 18.55 2.67 -6.56
C LEU A 114 17.63 3.59 -5.76
N THR A 115 16.86 3.01 -4.87
CA THR A 115 16.00 3.75 -3.93
C THR A 115 16.18 3.18 -2.54
N TYR A 116 16.14 4.05 -1.55
CA TYR A 116 16.09 3.73 -0.14
C TYR A 116 15.19 4.73 0.55
N ASN A 117 14.25 4.26 1.37
CA ASN A 117 13.37 5.11 2.16
C ASN A 117 13.30 4.54 3.58
N ARG A 118 13.43 5.40 4.58
CA ARG A 118 13.18 5.08 5.98
C ARG A 118 12.25 6.11 6.58
N GLN A 119 11.21 5.68 7.26
CA GLN A 119 10.24 6.55 7.91
C GLN A 119 9.86 5.98 9.28
N THR A 120 9.91 6.81 10.32
CA THR A 120 9.39 6.49 11.66
C THR A 120 7.97 7.04 11.83
N ASP A 121 7.29 6.67 12.91
CA ASP A 121 5.97 7.18 13.27
C ASP A 121 6.04 8.20 14.43
N VAL A 122 4.85 8.62 14.88
CA VAL A 122 4.65 9.56 16.00
C VAL A 122 4.25 8.85 17.29
N PHE A 123 4.33 7.51 17.30
CA PHE A 123 4.00 6.71 18.47
C PHE A 123 5.26 6.49 19.32
N PRO A 124 5.09 6.23 20.63
CA PRO A 124 6.19 5.83 21.50
C PRO A 124 6.87 4.55 21.01
N GLY A 125 8.20 4.54 21.06
CA GLY A 125 9.01 3.39 20.68
C GLY A 125 9.94 3.69 19.50
N SER A 126 10.72 2.69 19.11
CA SER A 126 11.67 2.79 17.99
C SER A 126 11.16 1.99 16.80
N HIS A 127 10.13 2.52 16.14
CA HIS A 127 9.47 1.90 15.01
C HIS A 127 9.88 2.56 13.70
N ALA A 128 10.03 1.75 12.64
CA ALA A 128 10.29 2.28 11.31
C ALA A 128 9.75 1.37 10.21
N LEU A 129 9.31 1.98 9.13
CA LEU A 129 9.25 1.37 7.81
C LEU A 129 10.55 1.68 7.09
N THR A 130 11.30 0.64 6.71
CA THR A 130 12.50 0.76 5.88
C THR A 130 12.29 0.01 4.58
N SER A 131 12.53 0.65 3.44
CA SER A 131 12.42 0.03 2.14
C SER A 131 13.61 0.35 1.25
N GLY A 132 13.94 -0.59 0.38
CA GLY A 132 14.98 -0.44 -0.63
C GLY A 132 14.51 -1.02 -1.95
N GLY A 133 15.03 -0.48 -3.05
CA GLY A 133 14.62 -0.94 -4.37
C GLY A 133 15.67 -0.72 -5.44
N LEU A 134 15.64 -1.62 -6.42
CA LEU A 134 16.44 -1.61 -7.63
C LEU A 134 15.51 -1.45 -8.84
N HIS A 135 15.88 -0.56 -9.75
CA HIS A 135 15.20 -0.39 -11.02
C HIS A 135 16.19 -0.49 -12.17
N PHE A 136 15.92 -1.39 -13.12
CA PHE A 136 16.70 -1.57 -14.33
C PHE A 136 15.80 -1.36 -15.55
N ASN A 137 16.26 -0.56 -16.50
CA ASN A 137 15.66 -0.44 -17.81
C ASN A 137 16.74 -0.53 -18.89
N LEU A 138 16.45 -1.27 -19.95
CA LEU A 138 17.28 -1.40 -21.13
C LEU A 138 16.37 -1.32 -22.35
N ASN A 139 16.73 -0.49 -23.33
CA ASN A 139 16.13 -0.52 -24.66
C ASN A 139 17.25 -0.66 -25.67
N THR A 140 17.14 -1.63 -26.58
CA THR A 140 18.06 -1.82 -27.68
C THR A 140 17.32 -1.95 -29.00
N ALA A 141 17.94 -1.50 -30.08
CA ALA A 141 17.44 -1.61 -31.43
C ALA A 141 18.55 -2.11 -32.36
N SER A 142 18.19 -2.87 -33.38
CA SER A 142 19.10 -3.21 -34.46
C SER A 142 19.60 -1.95 -35.17
N LEU A 143 20.75 -2.04 -35.85
CA LEU A 143 21.31 -0.90 -36.59
C LEU A 143 20.32 -0.31 -37.60
N ASN A 144 19.54 -1.17 -38.26
CA ASN A 144 18.49 -0.76 -39.21
C ASN A 144 17.15 -0.39 -38.55
N GLN A 145 17.08 -0.33 -37.22
CA GLN A 145 15.90 0.05 -36.42
C GLN A 145 14.65 -0.84 -36.60
N ARG A 146 14.78 -1.99 -37.29
CA ARG A 146 13.65 -2.90 -37.54
C ARG A 146 13.34 -3.77 -36.34
N PHE A 147 14.33 -4.26 -35.63
CA PHE A 147 14.16 -5.03 -34.41
C PHE A 147 14.40 -4.15 -33.19
N LYS A 148 13.49 -4.20 -32.22
CA LYS A 148 13.60 -3.46 -30.96
C LYS A 148 13.30 -4.39 -29.80
N LEU A 149 14.09 -4.27 -28.74
CA LEU A 149 13.93 -5.02 -27.51
C LEU A 149 13.99 -4.05 -26.34
N GLY A 150 12.98 -4.09 -25.47
CA GLY A 150 12.89 -3.30 -24.26
C GLY A 150 12.72 -4.24 -23.06
N MET A 151 13.50 -4.03 -22.01
CA MET A 151 13.41 -4.75 -20.76
C MET A 151 13.32 -3.76 -19.61
N THR A 152 12.42 -4.01 -18.66
CA THR A 152 12.31 -3.25 -17.42
C THR A 152 12.16 -4.24 -16.27
N VAL A 153 12.91 -4.04 -15.20
CA VAL A 153 12.83 -4.85 -13.97
C VAL A 153 12.86 -3.90 -12.78
N SER A 154 11.92 -4.06 -11.87
CA SER A 154 11.86 -3.32 -10.60
C SER A 154 11.73 -4.34 -9.48
N ALA A 155 12.63 -4.28 -8.50
CA ALA A 155 12.59 -5.14 -7.32
C ALA A 155 12.62 -4.26 -6.08
N THR A 156 11.78 -4.55 -5.10
CA THR A 156 11.71 -3.81 -3.84
C THR A 156 11.60 -4.77 -2.66
N ILE A 157 12.26 -4.41 -1.57
CA ILE A 157 12.09 -5.05 -0.27
C ILE A 157 11.70 -3.96 0.74
N ALA A 158 10.76 -4.28 1.63
CA ALA A 158 10.35 -3.41 2.71
C ALA A 158 10.27 -4.21 4.01
N ASP A 159 10.94 -3.72 5.04
CA ASP A 159 10.80 -4.18 6.42
C ASP A 159 9.93 -3.16 7.16
N ASN A 160 8.75 -3.61 7.59
CA ASN A 160 7.79 -2.82 8.32
C ASN A 160 7.73 -3.30 9.77
N GLN A 161 8.23 -2.46 10.68
CA GLN A 161 8.21 -2.66 12.12
C GLN A 161 7.29 -1.65 12.83
N LEU A 162 6.40 -1.00 12.07
CA LEU A 162 5.37 -0.13 12.65
C LEU A 162 4.44 -0.94 13.54
N PRO A 163 3.95 -0.36 14.65
CA PRO A 163 3.08 -1.07 15.57
C PRO A 163 1.78 -1.48 14.85
N GLY A 164 1.33 -2.71 15.10
CA GLY A 164 0.07 -3.23 14.58
C GLY A 164 -1.18 -2.67 15.27
N VAL A 165 -1.03 -1.59 16.04
CA VAL A 165 -2.09 -0.94 16.81
C VAL A 165 -2.03 0.57 16.67
N ASP A 166 -3.20 1.19 16.71
CA ASP A 166 -3.36 2.63 16.71
C ASP A 166 -3.61 3.11 18.14
N LEU A 167 -2.71 3.94 18.67
CA LEU A 167 -2.81 4.50 20.02
C LEU A 167 -3.67 5.77 20.08
N THR A 168 -4.20 6.24 18.96
CA THR A 168 -4.96 7.50 18.89
C THR A 168 -6.26 7.45 19.69
N ASP A 169 -6.97 6.31 19.69
CA ASP A 169 -8.19 6.16 20.50
C ASP A 169 -7.87 6.21 22.00
N ASN A 170 -6.80 5.51 22.42
CA ASN A 170 -6.30 5.59 23.79
C ASN A 170 -5.89 7.02 24.17
N ALA A 171 -5.21 7.73 23.26
CA ALA A 171 -4.78 9.11 23.48
C ALA A 171 -5.95 10.09 23.71
N LEU A 172 -7.12 9.80 23.14
CA LEU A 172 -8.32 10.63 23.27
C LEU A 172 -9.21 10.24 24.46
N ARG A 173 -9.18 8.96 24.89
CA ARG A 173 -10.09 8.43 25.92
C ARG A 173 -9.47 8.28 27.30
N LEU A 174 -8.15 8.17 27.38
CA LEU A 174 -7.48 8.06 28.67
C LEU A 174 -7.65 9.35 29.47
N VAL A 175 -7.98 9.18 30.74
CA VAL A 175 -8.26 10.29 31.65
C VAL A 175 -6.95 10.86 32.22
N PRO A 176 -6.88 12.15 32.58
CA PRO A 176 -5.62 12.78 33.00
C PRO A 176 -4.95 12.15 34.22
N VAL A 177 -5.73 11.50 35.09
CA VAL A 177 -5.27 10.81 36.31
C VAL A 177 -4.96 9.32 36.10
N ALA A 178 -5.06 8.82 34.86
CA ALA A 178 -4.78 7.41 34.59
C ALA A 178 -3.30 7.07 34.93
N PRO A 179 -3.01 5.82 35.34
CA PRO A 179 -1.70 5.44 35.87
C PRO A 179 -0.54 5.63 34.88
N GLU A 180 0.70 5.58 35.38
CA GLU A 180 1.91 5.57 34.53
C GLU A 180 1.88 4.42 33.53
N LEU A 181 2.47 4.61 32.35
CA LEU A 181 2.62 3.52 31.38
C LEU A 181 3.57 2.42 31.89
N PHE A 182 4.52 2.77 32.75
CA PHE A 182 5.55 1.86 33.23
C PHE A 182 5.67 1.94 34.75
N SER A 183 5.95 0.80 35.36
CA SER A 183 6.37 0.67 36.76
C SER A 183 7.73 -0.01 36.74
N ALA A 184 8.79 0.75 37.01
CA ALA A 184 10.17 0.39 36.67
C ALA A 184 10.26 0.02 35.17
N ASP A 185 10.85 -1.13 34.82
CA ASP A 185 11.08 -1.55 33.43
C ASP A 185 9.92 -2.38 32.82
N THR A 186 8.77 -2.47 33.50
CA THR A 186 7.63 -3.28 33.06
C THR A 186 6.36 -2.45 32.90
N LEU A 187 5.43 -2.93 32.08
CA LEU A 187 4.11 -2.30 31.95
C LEU A 187 3.46 -2.17 33.33
N ASN A 188 2.99 -0.96 33.65
CA ASN A 188 2.22 -0.76 34.86
C ASN A 188 0.79 -1.30 34.66
N TRP A 189 0.33 -2.07 35.63
CA TRP A 189 -1.02 -2.61 35.69
C TRP A 189 -1.87 -1.97 36.78
N GLU A 190 -1.27 -1.12 37.60
CA GLU A 190 -1.87 -0.42 38.74
C GLU A 190 -2.74 -1.38 39.56
N LEU A 191 -2.12 -2.25 40.34
CA LEU A 191 -2.84 -3.30 41.05
C LEU A 191 -3.61 -2.74 42.25
N ASP A 192 -4.84 -3.19 42.44
CA ASP A 192 -5.60 -2.92 43.66
C ASP A 192 -5.02 -3.70 44.87
N ARG A 193 -5.58 -3.46 46.06
CA ARG A 193 -5.20 -4.18 47.30
C ARG A 193 -5.31 -5.71 47.22
N ASN A 194 -6.05 -6.25 46.25
CA ASN A 194 -6.23 -7.68 46.03
C ASN A 194 -5.32 -8.20 44.90
N GLY A 195 -4.39 -7.39 44.40
CA GLY A 195 -3.46 -7.76 43.33
C GLY A 195 -4.10 -7.80 41.93
N ARG A 196 -5.26 -7.16 41.72
CA ARG A 196 -5.96 -7.13 40.42
C ARG A 196 -5.66 -5.84 39.69
N GLN A 197 -5.39 -5.92 38.38
CA GLN A 197 -5.08 -4.77 37.53
C GLN A 197 -6.26 -3.79 37.48
N THR A 198 -6.07 -2.51 37.77
CA THR A 198 -7.17 -1.53 37.86
C THR A 198 -7.52 -0.88 36.52
N TRP A 199 -6.67 -1.04 35.50
CA TRP A 199 -6.81 -0.48 34.17
C TRP A 199 -6.19 -1.40 33.09
N LEU A 200 -6.38 -1.03 31.83
CA LEU A 200 -5.68 -1.63 30.69
C LEU A 200 -4.68 -0.63 30.14
N ASN A 201 -3.40 -0.95 30.29
CA ASN A 201 -2.32 -0.12 29.78
C ASN A 201 -2.39 -0.01 28.23
N PRO A 202 -2.37 1.19 27.63
CA PRO A 202 -2.51 1.35 26.18
C PRO A 202 -1.36 0.72 25.39
N LEU A 203 -0.15 0.65 25.98
CA LEU A 203 1.02 0.04 25.35
C LEU A 203 0.97 -1.49 25.39
N VAL A 204 -0.04 -2.08 26.04
CA VAL A 204 -0.19 -3.53 26.12
C VAL A 204 -0.16 -4.17 24.75
N ASN A 205 -0.79 -3.58 23.73
CA ASN A 205 -0.82 -4.20 22.41
C ASN A 205 0.49 -4.03 21.64
N SER A 206 1.22 -2.94 21.86
CA SER A 206 2.56 -2.73 21.32
C SER A 206 3.57 -3.73 21.91
N TYR A 207 3.42 -4.07 23.20
CA TYR A 207 4.20 -5.11 23.88
C TYR A 207 3.67 -6.54 23.66
N ARG A 208 2.37 -6.73 23.45
CA ARG A 208 1.74 -8.04 23.16
C ARG A 208 1.99 -8.50 21.74
N LYS A 209 2.36 -7.62 20.82
CA LYS A 209 2.51 -7.97 19.41
C LYS A 209 3.80 -7.35 18.89
N GLU A 210 4.90 -8.09 19.03
CA GLU A 210 6.06 -7.84 18.18
C GLU A 210 5.67 -8.19 16.75
N PHE A 211 5.24 -7.19 16.00
CA PHE A 211 4.86 -7.33 14.60
C PHE A 211 6.04 -6.98 13.71
N THR A 212 6.32 -7.86 12.76
CA THR A 212 7.28 -7.59 11.69
C THR A 212 6.67 -8.05 10.39
N SER A 213 6.71 -7.20 9.37
CA SER A 213 6.29 -7.54 8.01
C SER A 213 7.41 -7.25 7.02
N ILE A 214 7.97 -8.31 6.45
CA ILE A 214 8.93 -8.23 5.36
C ILE A 214 8.19 -8.46 4.05
N SER A 215 8.05 -7.42 3.26
CA SER A 215 7.40 -7.46 1.96
C SER A 215 8.42 -7.37 0.82
N ARG A 216 8.21 -8.17 -0.22
CA ARG A 216 9.04 -8.22 -1.43
C ARG A 216 8.14 -8.04 -2.64
N ALA A 217 8.54 -7.19 -3.56
CA ALA A 217 7.87 -7.07 -4.84
C ALA A 217 8.86 -7.10 -5.99
N LEU A 218 8.46 -7.75 -7.08
CA LEU A 218 9.18 -7.81 -8.34
C LEU A 218 8.19 -7.48 -9.45
N ALA A 219 8.56 -6.60 -10.36
CA ALA A 219 7.82 -6.33 -11.58
C ALA A 219 8.80 -6.29 -12.75
N SER A 220 8.64 -7.20 -13.70
CA SER A 220 9.44 -7.28 -14.91
C SER A 220 8.55 -7.20 -16.14
N ASN A 221 9.11 -6.59 -17.18
CA ASN A 221 8.45 -6.43 -18.45
C ASN A 221 9.48 -6.53 -19.57
N LEU A 222 9.29 -7.48 -20.47
CA LEU A 222 10.00 -7.63 -21.72
C LEU A 222 9.09 -7.20 -22.87
N THR A 223 9.62 -6.47 -23.83
CA THR A 223 8.91 -6.06 -25.03
C THR A 223 9.82 -6.27 -26.21
N ALA A 224 9.43 -7.15 -27.12
CA ALA A 224 10.12 -7.35 -28.38
C ALA A 224 9.24 -6.84 -29.52
N SER A 225 9.82 -6.16 -30.50
CA SER A 225 9.10 -5.81 -31.71
C SER A 225 9.97 -5.88 -32.96
N TYR A 226 9.31 -6.19 -34.07
CA TYR A 226 9.92 -6.32 -35.38
C TYR A 226 9.06 -5.65 -36.45
N MET A 227 9.66 -4.74 -37.20
CA MET A 227 9.04 -4.10 -38.37
C MET A 227 9.24 -4.98 -39.60
N PHE A 228 8.22 -5.77 -39.94
CA PHE A 228 8.22 -6.64 -41.11
C PHE A 228 8.23 -5.86 -42.41
N LEU A 229 7.37 -4.85 -42.50
CA LEU A 229 7.21 -3.96 -43.64
C LEU A 229 7.13 -2.52 -43.14
N PRO A 230 7.46 -1.50 -43.96
CA PRO A 230 7.28 -0.10 -43.57
C PRO A 230 5.86 0.18 -43.08
N GLY A 231 5.74 0.49 -41.79
CA GLY A 231 4.47 0.75 -41.11
C GLY A 231 3.82 -0.46 -40.44
N LEU A 232 4.21 -1.71 -40.75
CA LEU A 232 3.70 -2.93 -40.13
C LEU A 232 4.68 -3.50 -39.11
N GLU A 233 4.29 -3.50 -37.84
CA GLU A 233 5.09 -3.94 -36.70
C GLU A 233 4.35 -5.04 -35.92
N LEU A 234 5.02 -6.17 -35.72
CA LEU A 234 4.64 -7.14 -34.68
C LEU A 234 5.36 -6.76 -33.40
N ARG A 235 4.61 -6.70 -32.32
CA ARG A 235 5.12 -6.41 -30.98
C ARG A 235 4.53 -7.41 -30.01
N THR A 236 5.36 -7.92 -29.11
CA THR A 236 4.94 -8.81 -28.04
C THR A 236 5.46 -8.26 -26.73
N GLN A 237 4.58 -8.14 -25.75
CA GLN A 237 4.91 -7.76 -24.38
C GLN A 237 4.73 -8.97 -23.46
N LEU A 238 5.72 -9.26 -22.62
CA LEU A 238 5.68 -10.29 -21.59
C LEU A 238 5.94 -9.61 -20.24
N GLY A 239 4.97 -9.70 -19.33
CA GLY A 239 5.05 -9.13 -18.00
C GLY A 239 5.02 -10.23 -16.93
N PHE A 240 5.86 -10.09 -15.91
CA PHE A 240 5.78 -10.90 -14.70
C PHE A 240 5.81 -9.98 -13.49
N SER A 241 4.87 -10.13 -12.57
CA SER A 241 4.91 -9.44 -11.29
C SER A 241 4.69 -10.41 -10.15
N GLN A 242 5.35 -10.17 -9.03
CA GLN A 242 5.18 -10.90 -7.80
C GLN A 242 5.16 -9.91 -6.64
N ALA A 243 4.23 -10.10 -5.71
CA ALA A 243 4.22 -9.43 -4.43
C ALA A 243 4.07 -10.50 -3.35
N GLN A 244 4.91 -10.46 -2.33
CA GLN A 244 4.92 -11.40 -1.23
C GLN A 244 5.15 -10.64 0.08
N SER A 245 4.46 -11.04 1.14
CA SER A 245 4.66 -10.53 2.49
C SER A 245 4.82 -11.68 3.45
N ASN A 246 5.87 -11.63 4.25
CA ASN A 246 6.10 -12.51 5.38
C ASN A 246 5.81 -11.69 6.63
N THR A 247 4.88 -12.15 7.44
CA THR A 247 4.56 -11.49 8.70
C THR A 247 4.78 -12.44 9.86
N SER A 248 5.30 -11.91 10.95
CA SER A 248 5.36 -12.60 12.23
C SER A 248 4.75 -11.70 13.29
N SER A 249 3.96 -12.28 14.18
CA SER A 249 3.49 -11.60 15.38
C SER A 249 3.69 -12.49 16.59
N LYS A 250 4.27 -11.97 17.67
CA LYS A 250 4.53 -12.73 18.90
C LYS A 250 3.77 -12.11 20.07
N ILE A 251 3.17 -12.96 20.89
CA ILE A 251 2.53 -12.60 22.16
C ILE A 251 3.36 -13.19 23.30
N LEU A 252 4.00 -12.30 24.06
CA LEU A 252 4.79 -12.66 25.24
C LEU A 252 3.86 -12.85 26.45
N LEU A 253 4.25 -13.73 27.38
CA LEU A 253 3.50 -13.93 28.62
C LEU A 253 3.56 -12.69 29.52
N THR A 254 4.67 -11.95 29.49
CA THR A 254 4.89 -10.71 30.24
C THR A 254 3.90 -9.60 29.85
N SER A 255 3.35 -9.67 28.64
CA SER A 255 2.36 -8.72 28.10
C SER A 255 0.93 -8.97 28.61
N TYR A 256 0.73 -9.96 29.48
CA TYR A 256 -0.49 -10.14 30.27
C TYR A 256 -0.34 -9.57 31.69
N PRO A 257 -1.44 -9.07 32.29
CA PRO A 257 -1.41 -8.65 33.69
C PRO A 257 -1.05 -9.84 34.59
N PRO A 258 -0.31 -9.61 35.70
CA PRO A 258 0.16 -10.69 36.58
C PRO A 258 -0.93 -11.67 37.02
N SER A 259 -2.13 -11.18 37.28
CA SER A 259 -3.34 -11.94 37.65
C SER A 259 -3.80 -12.93 36.57
N ASN A 260 -3.55 -12.64 35.29
CA ASN A 260 -3.97 -13.49 34.17
C ASN A 260 -2.87 -14.44 33.69
N ARG A 261 -1.60 -14.14 33.95
CA ARG A 261 -0.46 -14.94 33.45
C ARG A 261 -0.58 -16.45 33.71
N PRO A 262 -1.09 -16.94 34.86
CA PRO A 262 -1.25 -18.39 35.10
C PRO A 262 -2.23 -19.08 34.15
N PHE A 263 -3.11 -18.33 33.48
CA PHE A 263 -4.16 -18.82 32.60
C PHE A 263 -3.88 -18.55 31.12
N GLU A 264 -2.73 -17.99 30.81
CA GLU A 264 -2.35 -17.56 29.46
C GLU A 264 -1.09 -18.30 29.01
N THR A 265 -0.94 -18.44 27.69
CA THR A 265 0.28 -18.99 27.09
C THR A 265 0.86 -18.00 26.12
N ASN A 266 2.19 -17.91 26.06
CA ASN A 266 2.86 -17.24 24.95
C ASN A 266 2.52 -17.94 23.62
N SER A 267 2.46 -17.15 22.56
CA SER A 267 2.10 -17.62 21.22
C SER A 267 2.81 -16.83 20.15
N ALA A 268 2.96 -17.44 18.99
CA ALA A 268 3.50 -16.80 17.81
C ALA A 268 2.66 -17.18 16.59
N SER A 269 2.46 -16.21 15.71
CA SER A 269 1.81 -16.40 14.42
C SER A 269 2.79 -16.05 13.33
N PHE A 270 2.93 -16.92 12.34
CA PHE A 270 3.74 -16.71 11.15
C PHE A 270 2.84 -16.85 9.94
N SER A 271 2.86 -15.88 9.05
CA SER A 271 2.15 -15.99 7.78
C SER A 271 2.98 -15.52 6.62
N ASN A 272 2.69 -16.12 5.47
CA ASN A 272 3.20 -15.72 4.19
C ASN A 272 2.03 -15.60 3.23
N GLY A 273 1.88 -14.44 2.63
CA GLY A 273 0.87 -14.20 1.62
C GLY A 273 1.50 -13.60 0.39
N GLY A 274 1.03 -13.98 -0.80
CA GLY A 274 1.52 -13.36 -2.01
C GLY A 274 0.73 -13.72 -3.24
N ALA A 275 0.89 -12.89 -4.26
CA ALA A 275 0.35 -13.10 -5.58
C ALA A 275 1.45 -12.94 -6.62
N SER A 276 1.42 -13.79 -7.64
CA SER A 276 2.18 -13.60 -8.87
C SER A 276 1.23 -13.46 -10.05
N THR A 277 1.62 -12.68 -11.04
CA THR A 277 0.89 -12.47 -12.29
C THR A 277 1.86 -12.66 -13.44
N LEU A 278 1.45 -13.48 -14.40
CA LEU A 278 2.11 -13.61 -15.70
C LEU A 278 1.15 -13.07 -16.75
N ILE A 279 1.63 -12.19 -17.63
CA ILE A 279 0.85 -11.64 -18.73
C ILE A 279 1.66 -11.67 -20.03
N ALA A 280 0.99 -12.01 -21.12
CA ALA A 280 1.53 -11.95 -22.47
C ALA A 280 0.55 -11.22 -23.40
N GLU A 281 1.05 -10.23 -24.14
CA GLU A 281 0.27 -9.42 -25.06
C GLU A 281 0.95 -9.32 -26.44
N PRO A 282 0.74 -10.32 -27.32
CA PRO A 282 1.12 -10.20 -28.72
C PRO A 282 0.15 -9.29 -29.48
N GLN A 283 0.68 -8.43 -30.34
CA GLN A 283 -0.08 -7.47 -31.14
C GLN A 283 0.57 -7.16 -32.49
N PHE A 284 -0.26 -6.98 -33.50
CA PHE A 284 0.11 -6.39 -34.78
C PHE A 284 -0.35 -4.94 -34.82
N SER A 285 0.50 -4.04 -35.30
CA SER A 285 0.17 -2.64 -35.52
C SER A 285 0.55 -2.21 -36.93
N TYR A 286 -0.31 -1.39 -37.53
CA TYR A 286 -0.10 -0.81 -38.85
C TYR A 286 -0.33 0.69 -38.80
N ASN A 287 0.71 1.46 -39.11
CA ASN A 287 0.64 2.92 -39.18
C ASN A 287 1.04 3.39 -40.58
N LYS A 288 0.17 4.15 -41.23
CA LYS A 288 0.41 4.64 -42.59
C LYS A 288 -0.24 6.01 -42.80
N GLN A 289 0.46 6.86 -43.54
CA GLN A 289 -0.08 8.12 -44.05
C GLN A 289 -0.31 8.00 -45.56
N HIS A 290 -1.49 8.40 -46.00
CA HIS A 290 -1.88 8.49 -47.41
C HIS A 290 -2.49 9.88 -47.66
N GLY A 291 -1.69 10.77 -48.27
CA GLY A 291 -2.05 12.18 -48.40
C GLY A 291 -2.31 12.82 -47.04
N LYS A 292 -3.53 13.35 -46.87
CA LYS A 292 -4.01 13.98 -45.63
C LYS A 292 -4.54 12.98 -44.59
N LEU A 293 -4.74 11.73 -44.96
CA LEU A 293 -5.26 10.71 -44.05
C LEU A 293 -4.10 9.96 -43.39
N ARG A 294 -4.08 9.96 -42.06
CA ARG A 294 -3.25 9.07 -41.25
C ARG A 294 -4.13 7.98 -40.63
N PHE A 295 -3.73 6.74 -40.84
CA PHE A 295 -4.33 5.55 -40.25
C PHE A 295 -3.38 4.95 -39.22
N ASP A 296 -3.92 4.64 -38.04
CA ASP A 296 -3.22 4.01 -36.92
C ASP A 296 -4.04 2.82 -36.42
N GLY A 297 -3.71 1.60 -36.84
CA GLY A 297 -4.45 0.37 -36.55
C GLY A 297 -3.67 -0.61 -35.67
N LEU A 298 -4.37 -1.32 -34.79
CA LEU A 298 -3.82 -2.38 -33.97
C LEU A 298 -4.83 -3.50 -33.71
N VAL A 299 -4.35 -4.74 -33.70
CA VAL A 299 -5.06 -5.92 -33.20
C VAL A 299 -4.12 -6.73 -32.32
N GLY A 300 -4.61 -7.22 -31.19
CA GLY A 300 -3.80 -7.98 -30.25
C GLY A 300 -4.62 -8.85 -29.33
N GLY A 301 -3.94 -9.73 -28.60
CA GLY A 301 -4.54 -10.57 -27.57
C GLY A 301 -3.88 -10.34 -26.22
N THR A 302 -4.60 -10.65 -25.14
CA THR A 302 -4.05 -10.72 -23.78
C THR A 302 -4.20 -12.15 -23.28
N LEU A 303 -3.15 -12.68 -22.69
CA LEU A 303 -3.17 -13.92 -21.90
C LEU A 303 -2.62 -13.59 -20.52
N GLN A 304 -3.41 -13.78 -19.48
CA GLN A 304 -3.03 -13.45 -18.11
C GLN A 304 -3.41 -14.57 -17.14
N GLN A 305 -2.51 -14.84 -16.20
CA GLN A 305 -2.76 -15.72 -15.06
C GLN A 305 -2.26 -15.08 -13.78
N ASN A 306 -3.11 -15.06 -12.75
CA ASN A 306 -2.74 -14.69 -11.40
C ASN A 306 -2.77 -15.93 -10.51
N PHE A 307 -1.71 -16.14 -9.74
CA PHE A 307 -1.63 -17.18 -8.73
C PHE A 307 -1.50 -16.52 -7.36
N THR A 308 -2.40 -16.82 -6.43
CA THR A 308 -2.35 -16.33 -5.05
C THR A 308 -2.15 -17.51 -4.12
N GLN A 309 -1.26 -17.36 -3.15
CA GLN A 309 -1.05 -18.35 -2.09
C GLN A 309 -0.85 -17.63 -0.76
N ASN A 310 -1.61 -18.06 0.24
CA ASN A 310 -1.49 -17.60 1.61
C ASN A 310 -1.35 -18.79 2.52
N TRP A 311 -0.39 -18.76 3.44
CA TRP A 311 -0.35 -19.70 4.55
C TRP A 311 -0.16 -18.96 5.86
N ARG A 312 -0.68 -19.55 6.92
CA ARG A 312 -0.52 -19.09 8.29
C ARG A 312 -0.26 -20.29 9.18
N MET A 313 0.62 -20.11 10.16
CA MET A 313 0.91 -21.05 11.22
C MET A 313 0.78 -20.34 12.55
N ASP A 314 0.02 -20.91 13.47
CA ASP A 314 -0.16 -20.38 14.83
C ASP A 314 0.38 -21.40 15.82
N GLY A 315 1.33 -20.98 16.66
CA GLY A 315 1.92 -21.80 17.72
C GLY A 315 1.61 -21.23 19.10
N ALA A 316 1.42 -22.09 20.08
CA ALA A 316 1.19 -21.70 21.48
C ALA A 316 1.89 -22.63 22.47
N GLY A 317 2.14 -22.12 23.68
CA GLY A 317 2.73 -22.88 24.79
C GLY A 317 4.24 -23.07 24.66
N TYR A 318 4.96 -22.02 24.29
CA TYR A 318 6.42 -22.05 24.21
C TYR A 318 7.05 -22.05 25.61
N THR A 319 8.10 -22.85 25.81
CA THR A 319 8.80 -22.95 27.11
C THR A 319 9.69 -21.73 27.43
N SER A 320 10.03 -20.92 26.43
CA SER A 320 10.81 -19.69 26.57
C SER A 320 10.50 -18.72 25.44
N ASP A 321 10.58 -17.41 25.71
CA ASP A 321 10.37 -16.35 24.71
C ASP A 321 11.41 -16.40 23.58
N LEU A 322 12.60 -16.96 23.82
CA LEU A 322 13.63 -17.17 22.80
C LEU A 322 13.17 -18.08 21.65
N LEU A 323 12.20 -18.95 21.92
CA LEU A 323 11.67 -19.91 20.96
C LEU A 323 10.56 -19.33 20.07
N LEU A 324 10.04 -18.13 20.38
CA LEU A 324 8.94 -17.48 19.64
C LEU A 324 9.32 -17.01 18.22
N ASN A 325 10.58 -17.22 17.81
CA ASN A 325 11.05 -16.92 16.45
C ASN A 325 10.78 -18.04 15.44
N GLY A 326 10.30 -19.20 15.89
CA GLY A 326 9.95 -20.32 15.00
C GLY A 326 8.76 -21.12 15.53
N ILE A 327 8.12 -21.89 14.65
CA ILE A 327 6.98 -22.72 15.04
C ILE A 327 7.39 -23.97 15.84
N THR A 328 8.63 -24.43 15.69
CA THR A 328 9.15 -25.69 16.24
C THR A 328 9.28 -25.71 17.75
N GLY A 329 9.30 -24.54 18.42
CA GLY A 329 9.35 -24.44 19.87
C GLY A 329 7.99 -24.44 20.56
N ALA A 330 6.88 -24.48 19.80
CA ALA A 330 5.54 -24.46 20.35
C ALA A 330 5.12 -25.84 20.86
N ALA A 331 4.40 -25.90 21.98
CA ALA A 331 3.77 -27.13 22.47
C ALA A 331 2.59 -27.57 21.60
N SER A 332 1.90 -26.62 20.97
CA SER A 332 0.83 -26.86 20.01
C SER A 332 0.97 -25.94 18.82
N ALA A 333 0.64 -26.44 17.62
CA ALA A 333 0.68 -25.67 16.39
C ALA A 333 -0.52 -26.01 15.49
N SER A 334 -0.97 -25.02 14.72
CA SER A 334 -1.97 -25.18 13.67
C SER A 334 -1.50 -24.51 12.39
N GLN A 335 -2.04 -24.93 11.25
CA GLN A 335 -1.68 -24.41 9.94
C GLN A 335 -2.92 -24.23 9.06
N SER A 336 -2.96 -23.15 8.30
CA SER A 336 -3.89 -22.95 7.20
C SER A 336 -3.13 -22.65 5.90
N LEU A 337 -3.67 -23.11 4.78
CA LEU A 337 -3.16 -22.84 3.43
C LEU A 337 -4.34 -22.54 2.50
N GLU A 338 -4.25 -21.43 1.79
CA GLU A 338 -5.20 -21.05 0.75
C GLU A 338 -4.45 -20.83 -0.56
N LYS A 339 -5.02 -21.33 -1.67
CA LYS A 339 -4.51 -21.16 -3.02
C LYS A 339 -5.64 -20.76 -3.95
N SER A 340 -5.37 -19.78 -4.82
CA SER A 340 -6.34 -19.34 -5.83
C SER A 340 -5.64 -19.08 -7.15
N ILE A 341 -6.31 -19.47 -8.25
CA ILE A 341 -5.84 -19.25 -9.62
C ILE A 341 -6.91 -18.49 -10.37
N TYR A 342 -6.52 -17.37 -10.95
CA TYR A 342 -7.34 -16.59 -11.85
C TYR A 342 -6.71 -16.56 -13.24
N LYS A 343 -7.52 -16.74 -14.27
CA LYS A 343 -7.13 -16.66 -15.68
C LYS A 343 -7.99 -15.64 -16.40
N TYR A 344 -7.35 -14.86 -17.26
CA TYR A 344 -7.99 -13.84 -18.09
C TYR A 344 -7.41 -13.87 -19.49
N ASN A 345 -8.27 -13.86 -20.50
CA ASN A 345 -7.87 -13.78 -21.89
C ASN A 345 -8.69 -12.71 -22.60
N ALA A 346 -8.08 -11.95 -23.50
CA ALA A 346 -8.79 -10.97 -24.31
C ALA A 346 -8.34 -10.97 -25.76
N LEU A 347 -9.24 -10.57 -26.65
CA LEU A 347 -8.92 -10.12 -28.00
C LEU A 347 -9.32 -8.65 -28.12
N PHE A 348 -8.43 -7.79 -28.61
CA PHE A 348 -8.70 -6.37 -28.70
C PHE A 348 -8.21 -5.76 -30.01
N SER A 349 -8.88 -4.70 -30.43
CA SER A 349 -8.52 -3.91 -31.58
C SER A 349 -8.72 -2.42 -31.31
N ARG A 350 -7.92 -1.62 -31.99
CA ARG A 350 -8.01 -0.17 -32.01
C ARG A 350 -7.75 0.34 -33.41
N LEU A 351 -8.66 1.16 -33.92
CA LEU A 351 -8.54 1.83 -35.20
C LEU A 351 -8.60 3.33 -34.96
N GLY A 352 -7.60 4.05 -35.45
CA GLY A 352 -7.51 5.49 -35.40
C GLY A 352 -7.42 6.06 -36.81
N PHE A 353 -8.18 7.12 -37.06
CA PHE A 353 -8.11 7.91 -38.28
C PHE A 353 -7.90 9.37 -37.90
N ASN A 354 -6.93 10.01 -38.57
CA ASN A 354 -6.70 11.43 -38.49
C ASN A 354 -6.70 11.99 -39.91
N PHE A 355 -7.67 12.84 -40.22
CA PHE A 355 -7.74 13.54 -41.49
C PHE A 355 -7.31 15.01 -41.33
N ASP A 356 -6.27 15.39 -42.06
CA ASP A 356 -5.74 16.75 -42.17
C ASP A 356 -5.35 17.38 -40.82
N ASN A 357 -4.99 16.56 -39.82
CA ASN A 357 -4.74 16.98 -38.44
C ASN A 357 -5.91 17.71 -37.77
N GLN A 358 -7.12 17.61 -38.32
CA GLN A 358 -8.31 18.30 -37.85
C GLN A 358 -9.35 17.34 -37.31
N TYR A 359 -9.63 16.26 -38.04
CA TYR A 359 -10.72 15.34 -37.73
C TYR A 359 -10.14 14.02 -37.25
N LEU A 360 -10.52 13.64 -36.03
CA LEU A 360 -10.01 12.47 -35.33
C LEU A 360 -11.17 11.50 -35.08
N LEU A 361 -11.01 10.26 -35.53
CA LEU A 361 -11.91 9.16 -35.22
C LEU A 361 -11.13 8.06 -34.51
N SER A 362 -11.67 7.53 -33.41
CA SER A 362 -11.14 6.38 -32.70
C SER A 362 -12.24 5.35 -32.50
N LEU A 363 -11.99 4.13 -32.93
CA LEU A 363 -12.84 2.96 -32.71
C LEU A 363 -12.03 1.96 -31.90
N ASN A 364 -12.57 1.47 -30.79
CA ASN A 364 -11.94 0.40 -30.02
C ASN A 364 -12.95 -0.71 -29.79
N GLY A 365 -12.50 -1.96 -29.89
CA GLY A 365 -13.31 -3.14 -29.63
C GLY A 365 -12.50 -4.15 -28.82
N ARG A 366 -13.13 -4.81 -27.86
CA ARG A 366 -12.51 -5.84 -27.02
C ARG A 366 -13.50 -6.96 -26.74
N ARG A 367 -13.02 -8.19 -26.68
CA ARG A 367 -13.74 -9.36 -26.19
C ARG A 367 -12.92 -9.97 -25.06
N ASP A 368 -13.43 -9.83 -23.85
CA ASP A 368 -12.71 -10.13 -22.62
C ASP A 368 -13.32 -11.38 -21.96
N GLY A 369 -12.48 -12.30 -21.51
CA GLY A 369 -12.85 -13.57 -20.93
C GLY A 369 -12.22 -13.77 -19.56
N SER A 370 -13.04 -14.08 -18.55
CA SER A 370 -12.59 -14.25 -17.16
C SER A 370 -13.00 -15.60 -16.59
N SER A 371 -12.05 -16.25 -15.90
CA SER A 371 -12.29 -17.51 -15.19
C SER A 371 -13.25 -17.41 -13.99
N ARG A 372 -13.58 -16.18 -13.54
CA ARG A 372 -14.55 -15.96 -12.45
C ARG A 372 -16.00 -16.20 -12.89
N PHE A 373 -16.28 -16.05 -14.19
CA PHE A 373 -17.61 -16.26 -14.73
C PHE A 373 -17.83 -17.72 -15.14
N GLY A 374 -19.04 -18.22 -14.89
CA GLY A 374 -19.47 -19.52 -15.38
C GLY A 374 -19.50 -19.58 -16.91
N ASP A 375 -19.46 -20.79 -17.45
CA ASP A 375 -19.23 -21.08 -18.87
C ASP A 375 -20.14 -20.31 -19.83
N LYS A 376 -21.42 -20.13 -19.44
CA LYS A 376 -22.43 -19.42 -20.24
C LYS A 376 -22.19 -17.92 -20.39
N ARG A 377 -21.40 -17.31 -19.50
CA ARG A 377 -21.14 -15.85 -19.45
C ARG A 377 -19.64 -15.56 -19.37
N ARG A 378 -18.79 -16.48 -19.80
CA ARG A 378 -17.34 -16.35 -19.67
C ARG A 378 -16.76 -15.16 -20.43
N PHE A 379 -17.37 -14.80 -21.56
CA PHE A 379 -16.90 -13.73 -22.45
C PHE A 379 -17.91 -12.61 -22.60
N HIS A 380 -17.41 -11.37 -22.55
CA HIS A 380 -18.19 -10.16 -22.79
C HIS A 380 -17.49 -9.26 -23.81
N ASN A 381 -18.28 -8.49 -24.56
CA ASN A 381 -17.75 -7.57 -25.55
C ASN A 381 -17.88 -6.12 -25.07
N PHE A 382 -16.85 -5.33 -25.31
CA PHE A 382 -16.80 -3.93 -24.97
C PHE A 382 -16.36 -3.13 -26.19
N GLY A 383 -17.01 -2.00 -26.43
CA GLY A 383 -16.68 -1.12 -27.55
C GLY A 383 -16.63 0.33 -27.12
N SER A 384 -15.92 1.15 -27.88
CA SER A 384 -15.99 2.59 -27.78
C SER A 384 -15.79 3.27 -29.13
N VAL A 385 -16.44 4.42 -29.28
CA VAL A 385 -16.26 5.37 -30.37
C VAL A 385 -15.88 6.72 -29.79
N GLY A 386 -14.89 7.37 -30.39
CA GLY A 386 -14.46 8.71 -30.04
C GLY A 386 -14.32 9.57 -31.29
N LEU A 387 -14.87 10.77 -31.24
CA LEU A 387 -14.74 11.82 -32.24
C LEU A 387 -13.98 13.00 -31.63
N GLY A 388 -13.09 13.59 -32.40
CA GLY A 388 -12.37 14.79 -32.03
C GLY A 388 -12.24 15.73 -33.22
N TRP A 389 -12.42 17.02 -32.97
CA TRP A 389 -12.24 18.06 -33.96
C TRP A 389 -11.35 19.16 -33.38
N ILE A 390 -10.20 19.37 -34.00
CA ILE A 390 -9.30 20.48 -33.67
C ILE A 390 -9.77 21.68 -34.50
N MET A 391 -10.73 22.42 -33.96
CA MET A 391 -11.39 23.53 -34.66
C MET A 391 -10.46 24.71 -34.93
N SER A 392 -9.42 24.92 -34.09
CA SER A 392 -8.43 25.99 -34.28
C SER A 392 -7.54 25.80 -35.51
N GLU A 393 -7.52 24.60 -36.10
CA GLU A 393 -6.79 24.31 -37.34
C GLU A 393 -7.64 24.61 -38.59
N ALA A 394 -8.93 24.91 -38.42
CA ALA A 394 -9.79 25.28 -39.53
C ALA A 394 -9.46 26.72 -39.99
N ARG A 395 -9.21 26.90 -41.29
CA ARG A 395 -8.81 28.22 -41.86
C ARG A 395 -9.75 29.35 -41.46
N TRP A 396 -11.06 29.10 -41.47
CA TRP A 396 -12.07 30.09 -41.08
C TRP A 396 -11.98 30.46 -39.60
N MET A 397 -11.66 29.50 -38.72
CA MET A 397 -11.53 29.74 -37.29
C MET A 397 -10.28 30.57 -36.98
N GLN A 398 -9.18 30.31 -37.69
CA GLN A 398 -7.95 31.11 -37.59
C GLN A 398 -8.19 32.56 -38.01
N SER A 399 -9.08 32.80 -38.98
CA SER A 399 -9.46 34.15 -39.41
C SER A 399 -10.41 34.87 -38.43
N ILE A 400 -11.39 34.16 -37.86
CA ILE A 400 -12.40 34.77 -36.98
C ILE A 400 -11.87 34.93 -35.54
N VAL A 401 -11.04 34.01 -35.06
CA VAL A 401 -10.59 33.93 -33.66
C VAL A 401 -9.05 33.78 -33.58
N PRO A 402 -8.27 34.76 -34.08
CA PRO A 402 -6.82 34.63 -34.21
C PRO A 402 -6.07 34.53 -32.86
N TRP A 403 -6.71 34.91 -31.75
CA TRP A 403 -6.15 34.79 -30.40
C TRP A 403 -6.21 33.37 -29.84
N LEU A 404 -7.02 32.46 -30.42
CA LEU A 404 -7.15 31.09 -29.95
C LEU A 404 -6.08 30.19 -30.58
N SER A 405 -5.01 29.93 -29.83
CA SER A 405 -3.89 29.10 -30.28
C SER A 405 -4.23 27.61 -30.40
N PHE A 406 -5.15 27.11 -29.58
CA PHE A 406 -5.62 25.73 -29.65
C PHE A 406 -7.05 25.58 -29.12
N GLY A 407 -7.91 25.01 -29.96
CA GLY A 407 -9.29 24.67 -29.62
C GLY A 407 -9.63 23.28 -30.13
N LYS A 408 -10.09 22.40 -29.24
CA LYS A 408 -10.47 21.03 -29.58
C LYS A 408 -11.78 20.65 -28.92
N LEU A 409 -12.72 20.16 -29.72
CA LEU A 409 -13.93 19.50 -29.27
C LEU A 409 -13.72 17.98 -29.30
N ARG A 410 -14.18 17.28 -28.26
CA ARG A 410 -14.09 15.83 -28.16
C ARG A 410 -15.39 15.26 -27.61
N MET A 411 -15.89 14.22 -28.26
CA MET A 411 -17.02 13.42 -27.80
C MET A 411 -16.62 11.95 -27.82
N SER A 412 -17.00 11.18 -26.80
CA SER A 412 -16.76 9.73 -26.79
C SER A 412 -17.85 8.99 -26.05
N TYR A 413 -18.19 7.81 -26.53
CA TYR A 413 -19.12 6.89 -25.92
C TYR A 413 -18.51 5.49 -25.93
N GLY A 414 -18.66 4.76 -24.83
CA GLY A 414 -18.13 3.41 -24.73
C GLY A 414 -18.62 2.66 -23.50
N THR A 415 -18.53 1.35 -23.58
CA THR A 415 -18.91 0.42 -22.52
C THR A 415 -17.67 -0.18 -21.87
N THR A 416 -17.69 -0.37 -20.57
CA THR A 416 -16.62 -1.04 -19.81
C THR A 416 -17.24 -1.96 -18.77
N GLY A 417 -16.56 -3.05 -18.42
CA GLY A 417 -16.98 -3.97 -17.37
C GLY A 417 -15.89 -4.18 -16.33
N ASN A 418 -16.29 -4.75 -15.19
CA ASN A 418 -15.40 -5.25 -14.16
C ASN A 418 -15.85 -6.67 -13.82
N ASP A 419 -14.91 -7.53 -13.43
CA ASP A 419 -15.15 -8.97 -13.22
C ASP A 419 -14.88 -9.46 -11.79
#